data_AF-A0AAN1WHF3-F1
#
_entry.id   AF-A0AAN1WHF3-F1
#
_cell.length_a   1.000
_cell.length_b   1.000
_cell.length_c   1.000
_cell.angle_alpha   90.00
_cell.angle_beta   90.00
_cell.angle_gamma   90.00
#
_symmetry.space_group_name_H-M   'P 1'
#
loop_
_entity.id
_entity.type
_entity.pdbx_description
1 polymer ?
#
loop_
_entity_poly.entity_id
_entity_poly.type
_entity_poly.pdbx_seq_one_letter_code
_entity_poly.pdbx_strand_id
1 'polypeptide(L)'
;MDKVPFECSIKSVEKTIANKQQDLTDVKSDIALVMDVAEFHRQCNKLSHALGRVLGELEYSKPKPAKRKSLVAEQKSLERKIRRLKRLNIAQLFEREWLLSDSIAELTTELNELKVLSGVVKQKRTFSVGLMQPVESSKAT
;
A
#
# COMPACT_ATOMS: atom_id res chain seq x y z
N MET A 1 -24.67 12.45 -24.08
CA MET A 1 -23.50 11.76 -24.66
C MET A 1 -22.38 12.79 -24.57
N ASP A 2 -21.35 12.76 -23.73
CA ASP A 2 -20.64 11.66 -23.07
C ASP A 2 -19.86 12.18 -21.85
N LYS A 3 -20.39 12.01 -20.62
CA LYS A 3 -19.61 12.18 -19.37
C LYS A 3 -18.94 10.86 -18.91
N VAL A 4 -19.17 9.80 -19.66
CA VAL A 4 -18.87 8.40 -19.30
C VAL A 4 -17.39 7.99 -19.46
N PRO A 5 -16.52 8.57 -20.32
CA PRO A 5 -15.20 7.97 -20.54
C PRO A 5 -14.24 8.09 -19.34
N PHE A 6 -14.39 9.12 -18.51
CA PHE A 6 -13.45 9.36 -17.41
C PHE A 6 -13.85 8.69 -16.09
N GLU A 7 -15.14 8.40 -15.88
CA GLU A 7 -15.61 7.87 -14.58
C GLU A 7 -15.07 6.45 -14.30
N CYS A 8 -14.99 5.62 -15.34
CA CYS A 8 -14.38 4.28 -15.24
C CYS A 8 -12.87 4.37 -14.97
N SER A 9 -12.16 5.28 -15.66
CA SER A 9 -10.71 5.48 -15.46
C SER A 9 -10.41 6.01 -14.06
N ILE A 10 -11.17 6.98 -13.56
CA ILE A 10 -11.07 7.51 -12.19
C ILE A 10 -11.22 6.37 -11.17
N LYS A 11 -12.28 5.56 -11.28
CA LYS A 11 -12.50 4.42 -10.36
C LYS A 11 -11.37 3.39 -10.41
N SER A 12 -10.83 3.15 -11.61
CA SER A 12 -9.70 2.22 -11.80
C SER A 12 -8.44 2.73 -11.11
N VAL A 13 -8.10 4.02 -11.29
CA VAL A 13 -6.94 4.65 -10.65
C VAL A 13 -7.12 4.72 -9.14
N GLU A 14 -8.30 5.08 -8.63
CA GLU A 14 -8.61 5.06 -7.19
C GLU A 14 -8.40 3.68 -6.58
N LYS A 15 -8.88 2.62 -7.23
CA LYS A 15 -8.66 1.25 -6.78
C LYS A 15 -7.17 0.88 -6.79
N THR A 16 -6.43 1.33 -7.80
CA THR A 16 -4.99 1.06 -7.92
C THR A 16 -4.21 1.76 -6.81
N ILE A 17 -4.54 3.02 -6.50
CA ILE A 17 -3.97 3.76 -5.37
C ILE A 17 -4.26 3.03 -4.07
N ALA A 18 -5.51 2.63 -3.83
CA ALA A 18 -5.88 1.91 -2.61
C ALA A 18 -5.09 0.61 -2.43
N ASN A 19 -4.92 -0.17 -3.50
CA ASN A 19 -4.11 -1.39 -3.47
C ASN A 19 -2.64 -1.08 -3.14
N LYS A 20 -2.04 -0.07 -3.77
CA LYS A 20 -0.65 0.33 -3.50
C LYS A 20 -0.46 0.89 -2.09
N GLN A 21 -1.43 1.61 -1.55
CA GLN A 21 -1.43 2.08 -0.17
C GLN A 21 -1.47 0.92 0.82
N GLN A 22 -2.24 -0.13 0.51
CA GLN A 22 -2.24 -1.35 1.31
C GLN A 22 -0.87 -2.03 1.26
N ASP A 23 -0.28 -2.20 0.07
CA ASP A 23 1.06 -2.77 -0.07
C ASP A 23 2.11 -1.95 0.70
N LEU A 24 2.01 -0.62 0.67
CA LEU A 24 2.90 0.27 1.42
C LEU A 24 2.75 0.08 2.93
N THR A 25 1.52 -0.07 3.41
CA THR A 25 1.23 -0.34 4.84
C THR A 25 1.85 -1.65 5.28
N ASP A 26 1.74 -2.69 4.45
CA ASP A 26 2.33 -4.01 4.72
C ASP A 26 3.87 -3.93 4.76
N VAL A 27 4.50 -3.21 3.82
CA VAL A 27 5.95 -3.01 3.80
C VAL A 27 6.43 -2.24 5.03
N LYS A 28 5.74 -1.16 5.42
CA LYS A 28 6.05 -0.40 6.64
C LYS A 28 5.95 -1.25 7.89
N SER A 29 4.94 -2.13 7.97
CA SER A 29 4.82 -3.09 9.07
C SER A 29 5.97 -4.09 9.09
N ASP A 30 6.44 -4.57 7.92
CA ASP A 30 7.59 -5.47 7.82
C ASP A 30 8.88 -4.77 8.23
N ILE A 31 9.08 -3.49 7.86
CA ILE A 31 10.22 -2.67 8.30
C ILE A 31 10.21 -2.53 9.82
N ALA A 32 9.08 -2.12 10.40
CA ALA A 32 8.95 -1.97 11.85
C ALA A 32 9.26 -3.28 12.59
N LEU A 33 8.78 -4.41 12.05
CA LEU A 33 9.06 -5.73 12.61
C LEU A 33 10.55 -6.09 12.57
N VAL A 34 11.26 -5.81 11.47
CA VAL A 34 12.69 -6.14 11.36
C VAL A 34 13.55 -5.19 12.20
N MET A 35 13.14 -3.93 12.33
CA MET A 35 13.81 -2.95 13.21
C MET A 35 13.65 -3.31 14.69
N ASP A 36 12.50 -3.86 15.08
CA ASP A 36 12.31 -4.45 16.40
C ASP A 36 12.83 -5.90 16.43
N VAL A 37 14.14 -6.03 16.58
CA VAL A 37 14.84 -7.34 16.59
C VAL A 37 14.27 -8.29 17.65
N ALA A 38 13.79 -7.78 18.79
CA ALA A 38 13.21 -8.61 19.84
C ALA A 38 11.85 -9.18 19.40
N GLU A 39 10.98 -8.35 18.82
CA GLU A 39 9.69 -8.81 18.29
C GLU A 39 9.89 -9.73 17.08
N PHE A 40 10.86 -9.46 16.20
CA PHE A 40 11.20 -10.35 15.08
C PHE A 40 11.54 -11.77 15.57
N HIS A 41 12.44 -11.90 16.54
CA HIS A 41 12.80 -13.18 17.13
C HIS A 41 11.61 -13.86 17.82
N ARG A 42 10.80 -13.09 18.56
CA ARG A 42 9.59 -13.59 19.22
C ARG A 42 8.60 -14.17 18.22
N GLN A 43 8.38 -13.51 17.07
CA GLN A 43 7.51 -14.05 16.02
C GLN A 43 8.06 -15.30 15.37
N CYS A 44 9.36 -15.33 15.08
CA CYS A 44 10.03 -16.52 14.54
C CYS A 44 9.89 -17.72 15.49
N ASN A 45 10.09 -17.50 16.79
CA ASN A 45 9.94 -18.53 17.82
C ASN A 45 8.50 -19.01 17.93
N LYS A 46 7.52 -18.09 17.99
CA LYS A 46 6.09 -18.44 18.05
C LYS A 46 5.66 -19.31 16.86
N LEU A 47 6.08 -18.96 15.65
CA LEU A 47 5.77 -19.74 14.45
C LEU A 47 6.48 -21.10 14.44
N SER A 48 7.73 -21.15 14.89
CA SER A 48 8.50 -22.40 14.97
C SER A 48 7.89 -23.37 15.98
N HIS A 49 7.47 -22.88 17.15
CA HIS A 49 6.74 -23.68 18.15
C HIS A 49 5.40 -24.18 17.61
N ALA A 50 4.64 -23.32 16.92
CA ALA A 50 3.38 -23.74 16.29
C ALA A 50 3.61 -24.82 15.24
N LEU A 51 4.62 -24.67 14.39
CA LEU A 51 4.98 -25.65 13.37
C LEU A 51 5.40 -26.98 14.02
N GLY A 52 6.21 -26.95 15.07
CA GLY A 52 6.61 -28.14 15.82
C GLY A 52 5.41 -28.92 16.38
N ARG A 53 4.40 -28.21 16.92
CA ARG A 53 3.15 -28.86 17.38
C ARG A 53 2.40 -29.54 16.24
N VAL A 54 2.21 -28.84 15.11
CA VAL A 54 1.50 -29.40 13.94
C VAL A 54 2.22 -30.62 13.38
N LEU A 55 3.55 -30.58 13.28
CA LEU A 55 4.35 -31.72 12.85
C LEU A 55 4.22 -32.90 13.82
N GLY A 56 4.27 -32.64 15.13
CA GLY A 56 4.06 -33.66 16.15
C GLY A 56 2.66 -34.31 16.08
N GLU A 57 1.61 -33.52 15.85
CA GLU A 57 0.25 -34.06 15.64
C GLU A 57 0.17 -34.93 14.38
N LEU A 58 0.83 -34.54 13.29
CA LEU A 58 0.86 -35.30 12.04
C LEU A 58 1.61 -36.62 12.16
N GLU A 59 2.73 -36.64 12.89
CA GLU A 59 3.63 -37.79 13.00
C GLU A 59 3.15 -38.79 14.06
N TYR A 60 2.78 -38.32 15.26
CA TYR A 60 2.58 -39.21 16.41
C TYR A 60 1.09 -39.50 16.72
N SER A 61 0.16 -38.63 16.30
CA SER A 61 -1.26 -38.75 16.73
C SER A 61 -2.15 -39.53 15.77
N LYS A 62 -1.61 -40.01 14.63
CA LYS A 62 -2.36 -40.73 13.56
C LYS A 62 -3.76 -40.13 13.31
N PRO A 63 -3.85 -38.82 12.98
CA PRO A 63 -5.11 -38.11 12.91
C PRO A 63 -6.03 -38.65 11.81
N LYS A 64 -7.35 -38.59 12.05
CA LYS A 64 -8.37 -38.91 11.04
C LYS A 64 -8.14 -38.09 9.75
N PRO A 65 -8.52 -38.59 8.56
CA PRO A 65 -8.20 -37.96 7.27
C PRO A 65 -8.58 -36.48 7.16
N ALA A 66 -9.75 -36.07 7.68
CA ALA A 66 -10.19 -34.68 7.66
C ALA A 66 -9.27 -33.76 8.48
N LYS A 67 -8.89 -34.20 9.69
CA LYS A 67 -7.97 -33.46 10.56
C LYS A 67 -6.56 -33.42 9.97
N ARG A 68 -6.10 -34.51 9.36
CA ARG A 68 -4.82 -34.56 8.64
C ARG A 68 -4.74 -33.53 7.51
N LYS A 69 -5.79 -33.42 6.69
CA LYS A 69 -5.86 -32.42 5.60
C LYS A 69 -5.75 -30.99 6.13
N SER A 70 -6.44 -30.70 7.24
CA SER A 70 -6.37 -29.40 7.92
C SER A 70 -4.96 -29.12 8.46
N LEU A 71 -4.33 -30.09 9.13
CA LEU A 71 -2.98 -29.95 9.68
C LEU A 71 -1.93 -29.74 8.59
N VAL A 72 -2.03 -30.43 7.44
CA VAL A 72 -1.13 -30.22 6.30
C VAL A 72 -1.30 -28.81 5.72
N ALA A 73 -2.53 -28.30 5.65
CA ALA A 73 -2.76 -26.92 5.21
C ALA A 73 -2.17 -25.90 6.19
N GLU A 74 -2.30 -26.14 7.49
CA GLU A 74 -1.73 -25.32 8.55
C GLU A 74 -0.19 -25.36 8.52
N GLN A 75 0.42 -26.54 8.38
CA GLN A 75 1.86 -26.72 8.20
C GLN A 75 2.37 -25.87 7.05
N LYS A 76 1.78 -26.00 5.85
CA LYS A 76 2.16 -25.21 4.67
C LYS A 76 1.94 -23.71 4.87
N SER A 77 0.96 -23.31 5.67
CA SER A 77 0.73 -21.90 6.01
C SER A 77 1.84 -21.36 6.91
N LEU A 78 2.19 -22.09 7.97
CA LEU A 78 3.26 -21.75 8.90
C LEU A 78 4.63 -21.71 8.22
N GLU A 79 4.94 -22.71 7.40
CA GLU A 79 6.18 -22.75 6.61
C GLU A 79 6.31 -21.53 5.68
N ARG A 80 5.21 -21.12 5.04
CA ARG A 80 5.18 -19.91 4.20
C ARG A 80 5.44 -18.65 5.02
N LYS A 81 4.83 -18.52 6.20
CA LYS A 81 5.04 -17.37 7.11
C LYS A 81 6.49 -17.30 7.59
N ILE A 82 7.06 -18.41 8.04
CA ILE A 82 8.47 -18.48 8.47
C ILE A 82 9.40 -18.14 7.31
N ARG A 83 9.16 -18.70 6.12
CA ARG A 83 9.96 -18.40 4.92
C ARG A 83 9.89 -16.93 4.54
N ARG A 84 8.73 -16.28 4.66
CA ARG A 84 8.59 -14.83 4.45
C ARG A 84 9.47 -14.06 5.43
N LEU A 85 9.33 -14.32 6.74
CA LEU A 85 10.12 -13.63 7.78
C LEU A 85 11.63 -13.77 7.56
N LYS A 86 12.10 -14.99 7.24
CA LYS A 86 13.52 -15.26 6.97
C LYS A 86 14.07 -14.56 5.73
N ARG A 87 13.20 -14.11 4.82
CA ARG A 87 13.57 -13.41 3.58
C ARG A 87 13.45 -11.89 3.70
N LEU A 88 12.98 -11.37 4.84
CA LEU A 88 12.92 -9.93 5.02
C LEU A 88 14.34 -9.37 5.01
N ASN A 89 14.56 -8.41 4.13
CA ASN A 89 15.81 -7.70 3.99
C ASN A 89 15.51 -6.20 4.12
N ILE A 90 16.10 -5.57 5.13
CA ILE A 90 15.76 -4.19 5.49
C ILE A 90 16.05 -3.19 4.37
N ALA A 91 17.13 -3.37 3.61
CA ALA A 91 17.47 -2.48 2.50
C ALA A 91 16.45 -2.59 1.36
N GLN A 92 16.08 -3.82 0.99
CA GLN A 92 15.06 -4.06 -0.05
C GLN A 92 13.68 -3.56 0.39
N LEU A 93 13.37 -3.62 1.69
CA LEU A 93 12.10 -3.12 2.22
C LEU A 93 12.03 -1.58 2.13
N PHE A 94 13.10 -0.87 2.50
CA PHE A 94 13.16 0.58 2.34
C PHE A 94 13.12 1.03 0.87
N GLU A 95 13.83 0.34 -0.02
CA GLU A 95 13.75 0.60 -1.47
C GLU A 95 12.32 0.42 -1.98
N ARG A 96 11.66 -0.67 -1.57
CA ARG A 96 10.26 -0.93 -1.96
C ARG A 96 9.28 0.08 -1.36
N GLU A 97 9.49 0.52 -0.12
CA GLU A 97 8.70 1.57 0.51
C GLU A 97 8.78 2.88 -0.29
N TRP A 98 9.99 3.26 -0.68
CA TRP A 98 10.24 4.45 -1.49
C TRP A 98 9.54 4.36 -2.84
N LEU A 99 9.71 3.26 -3.58
CA LEU A 99 9.06 3.04 -4.89
C LEU A 99 7.53 3.04 -4.80
N LEU A 100 6.96 2.45 -3.75
CA LEU A 100 5.51 2.45 -3.54
C LEU A 100 4.99 3.86 -3.23
N SER A 101 5.72 4.62 -2.40
CA SER A 101 5.37 5.99 -2.06
C SER A 101 5.40 6.91 -3.29
N ASP A 102 6.44 6.77 -4.11
CA ASP A 102 6.59 7.52 -5.36
C ASP A 102 5.46 7.19 -6.36
N SER A 103 5.22 5.90 -6.58
CA SER A 103 4.14 5.45 -7.46
C SER A 103 2.73 5.89 -6.99
N ILE A 104 2.49 5.97 -5.68
CA ILE A 104 1.24 6.52 -5.14
C ILE A 104 1.13 8.02 -5.44
N ALA A 105 2.22 8.78 -5.33
CA ALA A 105 2.23 10.21 -5.64
C ALA A 105 1.96 10.46 -7.14
N GLU A 106 2.58 9.69 -8.02
CA GLU A 106 2.34 9.73 -9.47
C GLU A 106 0.86 9.44 -9.81
N LEU A 107 0.32 8.32 -9.31
CA LEU A 107 -1.08 7.95 -9.55
C LEU A 107 -2.07 8.94 -8.95
N THR A 108 -1.73 9.55 -7.81
CA THR A 108 -2.57 10.61 -7.21
C THR A 108 -2.60 11.85 -8.10
N THR A 109 -1.47 12.18 -8.73
CA THR A 109 -1.39 13.28 -9.70
C THR A 109 -2.23 12.98 -10.93
N GLU A 110 -2.09 11.78 -11.51
CA GLU A 110 -2.92 11.31 -12.63
C GLU A 110 -4.41 11.32 -12.29
N LEU A 111 -4.78 10.86 -11.10
CA LEU A 111 -6.17 10.88 -10.64
C LEU A 111 -6.74 12.30 -10.57
N ASN A 112 -5.94 13.26 -10.09
CA ASN A 112 -6.35 14.66 -10.01
C ASN A 112 -6.56 15.26 -11.40
N GLU A 113 -5.67 14.97 -12.35
CA GLU A 113 -5.82 15.40 -13.74
C GLU A 113 -7.10 14.83 -14.37
N LEU A 114 -7.37 13.54 -14.20
CA LEU A 114 -8.60 12.90 -14.67
C LEU A 114 -9.86 13.53 -14.03
N LYS A 115 -9.80 13.87 -12.74
CA LYS A 115 -10.90 14.55 -12.03
C LYS A 115 -11.15 15.98 -12.53
N VAL A 116 -10.11 16.69 -12.96
CA VAL A 116 -10.24 18.00 -13.60
C VAL A 116 -10.84 17.86 -15.00
N LEU A 117 -10.32 16.95 -15.83
CA LEU A 117 -10.79 16.71 -17.20
C LEU A 117 -12.25 16.23 -17.26
N SER A 118 -12.67 15.42 -16.29
CA SER A 118 -14.05 14.94 -16.17
C SER A 118 -15.05 16.00 -15.67
N GLY A 119 -14.56 17.17 -15.23
CA GLY A 119 -15.40 18.23 -14.64
C GLY A 119 -15.94 17.88 -13.24
N VAL A 120 -15.41 16.83 -12.60
CA VAL A 120 -15.73 16.44 -11.21
C VAL A 120 -15.18 17.48 -10.24
N VAL A 121 -14.05 18.12 -10.59
CA VAL A 121 -13.50 19.27 -9.86
C VAL A 121 -13.64 20.51 -10.75
N LYS A 122 -14.44 21.49 -10.32
CA LYS A 122 -14.45 22.82 -10.98
C LYS A 122 -13.14 23.52 -10.62
N GLN A 123 -12.35 23.93 -11.62
CA GLN A 123 -11.31 24.94 -11.42
C GLN A 123 -11.94 26.14 -10.71
N LYS A 124 -11.49 26.46 -9.49
CA LYS A 124 -11.64 27.82 -8.98
C LYS A 124 -10.81 28.69 -9.91
N ARG A 125 -11.46 29.32 -10.90
CA ARG A 125 -10.85 30.42 -11.65
C ARG A 125 -10.62 31.55 -10.65
N THR A 126 -9.44 31.61 -10.04
CA THR A 126 -8.91 32.87 -9.53
C THR A 126 -8.56 33.69 -10.76
N PHE A 127 -9.55 34.40 -11.31
CA PHE A 127 -9.28 35.55 -12.16
C PHE A 127 -8.61 36.59 -11.26
N SER A 128 -7.29 36.65 -11.29
CA SER A 128 -6.58 37.88 -10.96
C SER A 128 -6.87 38.87 -12.09
N VAL A 129 -8.03 39.51 -12.02
CA VAL A 129 -8.34 40.69 -12.84
C VAL A 129 -7.30 41.73 -12.46
N GLY A 130 -6.51 42.13 -13.45
CA GLY A 130 -5.46 43.12 -13.29
C GLY A 130 -6.00 44.40 -12.64
N LEU A 131 -5.40 44.77 -11.51
CA LEU A 131 -5.28 46.16 -11.13
C LEU A 131 -4.27 46.81 -12.09
N MET A 132 -4.70 47.12 -13.31
CA MET A 132 -4.13 48.25 -14.02
C MET A 132 -4.49 49.48 -13.19
N GLN A 133 -3.54 49.97 -12.40
CA GLN A 133 -3.65 51.30 -11.84
C GLN A 133 -3.62 52.30 -13.02
N PRO A 134 -4.57 53.26 -13.09
CA PRO A 134 -4.48 54.31 -14.07
C PRO A 134 -3.25 55.18 -13.77
N VAL A 135 -2.46 55.40 -14.82
CA VAL A 135 -1.41 56.41 -14.87
C VAL A 135 -2.10 57.77 -14.83
N GLU A 136 -2.09 58.44 -13.69
CA GLU A 136 -2.35 59.88 -13.66
C GLU A 136 -1.05 60.63 -13.98
N SER A 137 -0.95 61.01 -15.26
CA SER A 137 0.01 61.97 -15.76
C SER A 137 -0.54 63.39 -15.58
N SER A 138 0.25 64.23 -14.90
CA SER A 138 0.43 65.68 -15.13
C SER A 138 -0.66 66.67 -14.66
N LYS A 139 -0.30 67.60 -13.76
CA LYS A 139 0.22 68.94 -14.11
C LYS A 139 0.53 69.82 -12.88
N ALA A 140 1.67 70.50 -13.00
CA ALA A 140 2.16 71.73 -12.37
C ALA A 140 1.19 72.59 -11.54
N THR A 141 1.64 73.04 -10.36
CA THR A 141 2.05 74.45 -10.13
C THR A 141 3.03 74.51 -8.97
#